data_AF-A0A090T3E0-F1
#
_entry.id   AF-A0A090T3E0-F1
#
_cell.length_a   1.000
_cell.length_b   1.000
_cell.length_c   1.000
_cell.angle_alpha   90.00
_cell.angle_beta   90.00
_cell.angle_gamma   90.00
#
_symmetry.space_group_name_H-M   'P 1'
#
loop_
_entity.id
_entity.type
_entity.pdbx_description
1 polymer ?
#
loop_
_entity_poly.entity_id
_entity_poly.type
_entity_poly.pdbx_seq_one_letter_code
_entity_poly.pdbx_strand_id
1 'polypeptide(L)'
;MNFDAFLSNTETRVHCHPWGQVQLISGGILEMEAQDTRFLAPPHLAIWVPAGVMHCSYNRKPLEYCSLNIAHEFTDGFPDKTSLIKVTPIVSSIIETFVTVTSTWQNLKKISV
;
A
#
# COMPACT_ATOMS: atom_id res chain seq x y z
N MET A 1 -0.67 13.25 6.13
CA MET A 1 -1.18 12.17 5.27
C MET A 1 -2.52 11.68 5.84
N ASN A 2 -3.58 11.59 5.02
CA ASN A 2 -4.84 10.98 5.44
C ASN A 2 -4.74 9.49 5.17
N PHE A 3 -4.53 8.72 6.22
CA PHE A 3 -4.35 7.29 6.19
C PHE A 3 -5.62 6.61 6.69
N ASP A 4 -5.98 5.48 6.10
CA ASP A 4 -7.06 4.67 6.67
C ASP A 4 -6.53 4.02 7.95
N ALA A 5 -7.27 4.21 9.04
CA ALA A 5 -6.94 3.62 10.31
C ALA A 5 -7.39 2.15 10.32
N PHE A 6 -6.44 1.24 10.20
CA PHE A 6 -6.68 -0.18 10.43
C PHE A 6 -6.55 -0.49 11.92
N LEU A 7 -7.60 -1.05 12.50
CA LEU A 7 -7.60 -1.52 13.89
C LEU A 7 -6.59 -2.67 14.08
N SER A 8 -6.16 -2.90 15.31
CA SER A 8 -5.33 -4.06 15.64
C SER A 8 -6.02 -5.38 15.27
N ASN A 9 -5.22 -6.36 14.86
CA ASN A 9 -5.62 -7.70 14.45
C ASN A 9 -6.52 -7.70 13.21
N THR A 10 -6.31 -6.76 12.28
CA THR A 10 -6.97 -6.83 10.97
C THR A 10 -6.18 -7.76 10.06
N GLU A 11 -6.90 -8.59 9.32
CA GLU A 11 -6.34 -9.52 8.35
C GLU A 11 -6.92 -9.22 6.97
N THR A 12 -6.03 -9.06 6.00
CA THR A 12 -6.38 -9.18 4.60
C THR A 12 -6.00 -10.58 4.16
N ARG A 13 -7.00 -11.41 3.91
CA ARG A 13 -6.80 -12.81 3.48
C ARG A 13 -6.04 -12.89 2.16
N VAL A 14 -5.55 -14.08 1.85
CA VAL A 14 -4.81 -14.36 0.61
C VAL A 14 -5.64 -13.97 -0.61
N HIS A 15 -5.10 -13.10 -1.46
CA HIS A 15 -5.74 -12.64 -2.69
C HIS A 15 -4.69 -12.13 -3.70
N CYS A 16 -5.14 -11.78 -4.90
CA CYS A 16 -4.37 -11.05 -5.90
C CYS A 16 -5.29 -10.11 -6.70
N HIS A 17 -4.70 -9.24 -7.51
CA HIS A 17 -5.42 -8.28 -8.34
C HIS A 17 -4.66 -8.00 -9.66
N PRO A 18 -5.34 -7.49 -10.71
CA PRO A 18 -4.73 -7.27 -12.03
C PRO A 18 -3.86 -5.99 -12.13
N TRP A 19 -3.79 -5.17 -11.07
CA TRP A 19 -2.91 -3.98 -11.00
C TRP A 19 -1.67 -4.27 -10.14
N GLY A 20 -0.65 -3.43 -10.22
CA GLY A 20 0.42 -3.41 -9.23
C GLY A 20 0.06 -2.51 -8.05
N GLN A 21 0.55 -2.81 -6.86
CA GLN A 21 0.18 -2.08 -5.65
C GLN A 21 1.40 -1.66 -4.82
N VAL A 22 1.46 -0.38 -4.47
CA VAL A 22 2.42 0.14 -3.49
C VAL A 22 1.68 0.36 -2.17
N GLN A 23 2.19 -0.23 -1.09
CA GLN A 23 1.59 -0.19 0.24
C GLN A 23 2.50 0.53 1.23
N LEU A 24 1.93 1.45 1.99
CA LEU A 24 2.61 2.46 2.78
C LEU A 24 1.96 2.58 4.16
N ILE A 25 2.74 3.00 5.16
CA ILE A 25 2.22 3.40 6.46
C ILE A 25 2.91 4.67 6.99
N SER A 26 2.24 5.47 7.81
CA SER A 26 2.90 6.55 8.61
C SER A 26 3.35 6.09 9.99
N GLY A 27 2.76 5.02 10.52
CA GLY A 27 2.99 4.57 11.89
C GLY A 27 2.87 3.06 12.04
N GLY A 28 3.77 2.47 12.84
CA GLY A 28 3.82 1.02 13.08
C GLY A 28 4.74 0.28 12.12
N ILE A 29 4.41 -0.99 11.84
CA ILE A 29 5.09 -1.86 10.88
C ILE A 29 4.02 -2.58 10.07
N LEU A 30 4.06 -2.45 8.75
CA LEU A 30 3.23 -3.24 7.84
C LEU A 30 3.86 -4.62 7.69
N GLU A 31 3.06 -5.67 7.90
CA GLU A 31 3.47 -7.06 7.70
C GLU A 31 2.69 -7.68 6.55
N MET A 32 3.41 -8.33 5.63
CA MET A 32 2.84 -8.97 4.45
C MET A 32 3.55 -10.28 4.16
N GLU A 33 2.82 -11.27 3.68
CA GLU A 33 3.38 -12.46 3.06
C GLU A 33 3.04 -12.47 1.57
N ALA A 34 4.05 -12.67 0.74
CA ALA A 34 3.92 -12.83 -0.70
C ALA A 34 5.08 -13.68 -1.21
N GLN A 35 4.84 -14.56 -2.19
CA GLN A 35 5.89 -15.39 -2.80
C GLN A 35 6.74 -16.14 -1.75
N ASP A 36 6.08 -16.75 -0.76
CA ASP A 36 6.69 -17.47 0.37
C ASP A 36 7.69 -16.64 1.20
N THR A 37 7.61 -15.31 1.10
CA THR A 37 8.49 -14.37 1.78
C THR A 37 7.66 -13.44 2.65
N ARG A 38 8.11 -13.24 3.89
CA ARG A 38 7.53 -12.26 4.80
C ARG A 38 8.25 -10.92 4.68
N PHE A 39 7.49 -9.88 4.36
CA PHE A 39 7.94 -8.51 4.26
C PHE A 39 7.50 -7.72 5.49
N LEU A 40 8.41 -6.90 6.02
CA LEU A 40 8.17 -5.98 7.12
C LEU A 40 8.58 -4.58 6.68
N ALA A 41 7.61 -3.66 6.61
CA ALA A 41 7.84 -2.29 6.16
C ALA A 41 7.50 -1.29 7.26
N PRO A 42 8.50 -0.67 7.93
CA PRO A 42 8.31 0.55 8.71
C PRO A 42 8.03 1.76 7.79
N PRO A 43 7.66 2.95 8.33
CA PRO A 43 7.18 4.09 7.53
C PRO A 43 8.13 4.66 6.46
N HIS A 44 9.43 4.35 6.53
CA HIS A 44 10.42 4.76 5.51
C HIS A 44 10.59 3.73 4.38
N LEU A 45 9.84 2.63 4.42
CA LEU A 45 9.77 1.59 3.41
C LEU A 45 8.32 1.38 2.98
N ALA A 46 8.15 1.09 1.70
CA ALA A 46 6.91 0.65 1.10
C ALA A 46 7.06 -0.79 0.64
N ILE A 47 5.95 -1.52 0.54
CA ILE A 47 5.92 -2.83 -0.12
C ILE A 47 5.30 -2.64 -1.50
N TRP A 48 6.06 -2.99 -2.53
CA TRP A 48 5.56 -3.14 -3.89
C TRP A 48 5.12 -4.57 -4.12
N VAL A 49 3.91 -4.76 -4.65
CA VAL A 49 3.35 -6.05 -5.07
C VAL A 49 3.01 -5.96 -6.56
N PRO A 50 3.68 -6.73 -7.44
CA PRO A 50 3.34 -6.79 -8.85
C PRO A 50 1.93 -7.35 -9.10
N ALA A 51 1.38 -7.05 -10.28
CA ALA A 51 0.09 -7.59 -10.70
C ALA A 51 0.09 -9.13 -10.70
N GLY A 52 -1.02 -9.73 -10.27
CA GLY A 52 -1.20 -11.18 -10.22
C GLY A 52 -0.44 -11.89 -9.09
N VAL A 53 0.36 -11.18 -8.28
CA VAL A 53 1.06 -11.80 -7.14
C VAL A 53 0.10 -12.03 -5.98
N MET A 54 -0.01 -13.29 -5.56
CA MET A 54 -0.77 -13.69 -4.38
C MET A 54 -0.10 -13.16 -3.12
N HIS A 55 -0.88 -12.51 -2.26
CA HIS A 55 -0.40 -11.95 -1.01
C HIS A 55 -1.49 -11.89 0.07
N CYS A 56 -1.07 -11.80 1.32
CA CYS A 56 -1.92 -11.52 2.49
C CYS A 56 -1.19 -10.59 3.46
N SER A 57 -1.95 -9.95 4.36
CA SER A 57 -1.37 -9.07 5.37
C SER A 57 -2.08 -9.23 6.70
N TYR A 58 -1.32 -9.06 7.79
CA TYR A 58 -1.87 -9.07 9.13
C TYR A 58 -1.20 -7.99 9.97
N ASN A 59 -2.00 -7.15 10.64
CA ASN A 59 -1.45 -6.12 11.52
C ASN A 59 -1.77 -6.42 12.98
N ARG A 60 -0.75 -6.68 13.80
CA ARG A 60 -0.90 -6.90 15.25
C ARG A 60 -1.25 -5.63 16.02
N LYS A 61 -0.80 -4.48 15.51
CA LYS A 61 -1.02 -3.15 16.09
C LYS A 61 -1.81 -2.29 15.10
N PRO A 62 -2.49 -1.23 15.56
CA PRO A 62 -3.13 -0.29 14.66
C PRO A 62 -2.12 0.26 13.64
N LEU A 63 -2.57 0.44 12.40
CA LEU A 63 -1.79 1.02 11.31
C LEU A 63 -2.54 2.17 10.71
N GLU A 64 -1.80 3.23 10.38
CA GLU A 64 -2.23 4.25 9.45
C GLU A 64 -1.73 3.83 8.06
N TYR A 65 -2.64 3.35 7.20
CA TYR A 65 -2.33 2.65 5.95
C TYR A 65 -2.81 3.39 4.70
N CYS A 66 -1.97 3.41 3.67
CA CYS A 66 -2.28 3.99 2.37
C CYS A 66 -1.80 3.03 1.28
N SER A 67 -2.63 2.83 0.26
CA SER A 67 -2.28 2.05 -0.92
C SER A 67 -2.40 2.89 -2.18
N LEU A 68 -1.49 2.65 -3.11
CA LEU A 68 -1.54 3.19 -4.46
C LEU A 68 -1.68 2.00 -5.42
N ASN A 69 -2.77 1.99 -6.17
CA ASN A 69 -3.01 1.00 -7.21
C ASN A 69 -2.54 1.58 -8.55
N ILE A 70 -1.63 0.90 -9.22
CA ILE A 70 -1.00 1.31 -10.47
C ILE A 70 -1.43 0.31 -11.54
N ALA A 71 -2.10 0.77 -12.59
CA ALA A 71 -2.49 -0.10 -13.70
C ALA A 71 -1.24 -0.75 -14.33
N HIS A 72 -1.35 -2.02 -14.73
CA HIS A 72 -0.21 -2.85 -15.15
C HIS A 72 0.57 -2.23 -16.32
N GLU A 73 -0.10 -1.55 -17.24
CA GLU A 73 0.53 -0.83 -18.36
C GLU A 73 1.45 0.34 -17.94
N PHE A 74 1.41 0.76 -16.67
CA PHE A 74 2.27 1.82 -16.10
C PHE A 74 3.34 1.27 -15.16
N THR A 75 3.54 -0.05 -15.09
CA THR A 75 4.52 -0.66 -14.19
C THR A 75 5.87 -0.94 -14.86
N ASP A 76 6.08 -0.46 -16.09
CA ASP A 76 7.37 -0.54 -16.76
C ASP A 76 8.45 0.17 -15.92
N GLY A 77 9.51 -0.58 -15.58
CA GLY A 77 10.61 -0.11 -14.72
C GLY A 77 10.41 -0.36 -13.23
N PHE A 78 9.29 -0.95 -12.81
CA PHE A 78 9.13 -1.48 -11.45
C PHE A 78 9.78 -2.88 -11.32
N PRO A 79 10.10 -3.33 -10.10
CA PRO A 79 10.60 -4.69 -9.89
C PRO A 79 9.58 -5.76 -10.31
N ASP A 80 10.06 -6.82 -10.96
CA ASP A 80 9.24 -8.00 -11.35
C ASP A 80 8.75 -8.84 -10.16
N LYS A 81 9.31 -8.60 -8.97
CA LYS A 81 9.01 -9.33 -7.73
C LYS A 81 8.55 -8.39 -6.64
N THR A 82 7.82 -8.93 -5.67
CA THR A 82 7.47 -8.18 -4.46
C THR A 82 8.74 -7.67 -3.80
N SER A 83 8.79 -6.37 -3.54
CA SER A 83 10.03 -5.67 -3.15
C SER A 83 9.77 -4.58 -2.13
N LEU A 84 10.76 -4.35 -1.26
CA LEU A 84 10.79 -3.16 -0.40
C LEU A 84 11.31 -1.98 -1.21
N ILE A 85 10.53 -0.90 -1.26
CA ILE A 85 10.91 0.35 -1.92
C ILE A 85 11.17 1.40 -0.86
N LYS A 86 12.29 2.11 -0.98
CA LYS A 86 12.59 3.23 -0.09
C LYS A 86 11.63 4.39 -0.36
N VAL A 87 10.94 4.83 0.70
CA VAL A 87 10.13 6.04 0.65
C VAL A 87 11.05 7.24 0.84
N THR A 88 11.27 7.99 -0.24
CA THR A 88 12.05 9.23 -0.20
C THR A 88 11.13 10.42 0.08
N PRO A 89 11.67 11.58 0.49
CA PRO A 89 10.85 12.79 0.68
C PRO A 89 10.03 13.16 -0.56
N ILE A 90 10.59 12.98 -1.76
CA ILE A 90 9.87 13.23 -3.02
C ILE A 90 8.67 12.29 -3.16
N VAL A 91 8.86 11.00 -2.90
CA VAL A 91 7.79 9.99 -2.96
C VAL A 91 6.70 10.33 -1.94
N SER A 92 7.06 10.63 -0.69
CA SER A 92 6.11 11.05 0.34
C SER A 92 5.32 12.29 -0.10
N SER A 93 5.97 13.32 -0.62
CA SER A 93 5.30 14.55 -1.06
C SER A 93 4.36 14.33 -2.24
N ILE A 94 4.74 13.46 -3.20
CA ILE A 94 3.87 13.08 -4.32
C ILE A 94 2.60 12.40 -3.79
N ILE A 95 2.77 11.44 -2.88
CA ILE A 95 1.66 10.69 -2.28
C ILE A 95 0.75 11.62 -1.48
N GLU A 96 1.32 12.50 -0.66
CA GLU A 96 0.58 13.52 0.09
C GLU A 96 -0.26 14.41 -0.83
N THR A 97 0.31 14.80 -1.97
CA THR A 97 -0.40 15.58 -2.98
C THR A 97 -1.59 14.81 -3.54
N PHE A 98 -1.41 13.55 -3.94
CA PHE A 98 -2.51 12.71 -4.43
C PHE A 98 -3.60 12.51 -3.38
N VAL A 99 -3.23 12.21 -2.14
CA VAL A 99 -4.18 12.01 -1.03
C VAL A 99 -4.99 13.28 -0.77
N THR A 100 -4.33 14.45 -0.74
CA THR A 100 -5.00 15.75 -0.51
C THR A 100 -5.94 16.11 -1.66
N VAL A 101 -5.55 15.82 -2.90
CA VAL A 101 -6.45 16.02 -4.05
C VAL A 101 -7.65 15.09 -3.94
N THR A 102 -7.44 13.80 -3.61
CA THR A 102 -8.53 12.83 -3.48
C THR A 102 -9.47 13.14 -2.32
N SER A 103 -9.02 13.68 -1.19
CA SER A 103 -9.91 14.09 -0.09
C SER A 103 -10.81 15.27 -0.48
N THR A 104 -10.36 16.11 -1.41
CA THR A 104 -11.18 17.16 -2.03
C THR A 104 -12.30 16.57 -2.91
N TRP A 105 -12.07 15.41 -3.54
CA TRP A 105 -13.06 14.68 -4.35
C TRP A 105 -13.91 13.67 -3.56
N GLN A 106 -13.38 13.09 -2.48
CA GLN A 106 -14.08 12.12 -1.61
C GLN A 106 -15.22 12.76 -0.82
N ASN A 107 -15.17 14.08 -0.56
CA ASN A 107 -16.30 14.83 -0.01
C ASN A 107 -17.52 14.90 -0.96
N LEU A 108 -17.39 14.46 -2.22
CA LEU A 108 -18.48 14.47 -3.20
C LEU A 108 -18.98 13.08 -3.61
N LYS A 109 -18.32 11.98 -3.22
CA LYS A 109 -18.77 10.61 -3.56
C LYS A 109 -18.42 9.61 -2.46
N LYS A 110 -19.32 9.46 -1.47
CA LYS A 110 -19.56 8.14 -0.86
C LYS A 110 -20.05 7.22 -1.97
N ILE A 111 -19.26 6.24 -2.39
CA ILE A 111 -19.68 4.95 -3.00
C ILE A 111 -18.46 4.02 -3.02
N SER A 112 -18.59 2.93 -2.26
CA SER A 112 -18.11 1.56 -2.49
C SER A 112 -16.69 1.34 -3.04
N VAL A 113 -15.79 0.84 -2.20
CA VAL A 113 -15.34 -0.58 -2.17
C VAL A 113 -15.02 -0.92 -0.72
#